data_AF-A0AAD3H8H3-F1
#
_entry.id   AF-A0AAD3H8H3-F1
#
_cell.length_a   1.000
_cell.length_b   1.000
_cell.length_c   1.000
_cell.angle_alpha   90.00
_cell.angle_beta   90.00
_cell.angle_gamma   90.00
#
_symmetry.space_group_name_H-M   'P 1'
#
loop_
_entity.id
_entity.type
_entity.pdbx_description
1 polymer ?
#
loop_
_entity_poly.entity_id
_entity_poly.type
_entity_poly.pdbx_seq_one_letter_code
_entity_poly.pdbx_strand_id
1 'polypeptide(L)'
;MRSLTLLVLASIACIGQALNIVIAAGTGKVGASLASQLHNQQKHDIKILCRNAFLASAPARVSEAFGWIGESFLNKHDSVSLRDWDAGDLLDIVGCDWMGWSDDTLPKADVVINLVGGYTEQRTMACERLIRESLRLNPSAKQILLSLNDDDLKITLKKDRAKACEEMVKMNCQDGNCLRADLYDVKGACSQIMNILDSM
;
A
#
# COMPACT_ATOMS: atom_id res chain seq x y z
N MET A 1 48.89 -4.68 5.01
CA MET A 1 47.79 -3.85 5.56
C MET A 1 46.91 -3.16 4.50
N ARG A 2 46.94 -3.54 3.21
CA ARG A 2 46.05 -2.94 2.17
C ARG A 2 44.82 -3.79 1.82
N SER A 3 44.80 -5.08 2.18
CA SER A 3 43.69 -5.99 1.84
C SER A 3 42.52 -5.97 2.82
N LEU A 4 42.70 -5.48 4.06
CA LEU A 4 41.59 -5.45 5.03
C LEU A 4 40.60 -4.31 4.76
N THR A 5 41.06 -3.21 4.17
CA THR A 5 40.23 -2.02 3.91
C THR A 5 39.23 -2.23 2.77
N LEU A 6 39.54 -3.10 1.80
CA LEU A 6 38.63 -3.40 0.68
C LEU A 6 37.44 -4.28 1.11
N LEU A 7 37.62 -5.17 2.09
CA LEU A 7 36.57 -6.08 2.56
C LEU A 7 35.45 -5.34 3.33
N VAL A 8 35.81 -4.27 4.04
CA VAL A 8 34.88 -3.42 4.79
C VAL A 8 34.03 -2.55 3.87
N LEU A 9 34.57 -2.08 2.74
CA LEU A 9 33.80 -1.29 1.77
C LEU A 9 32.79 -2.14 0.98
N ALA A 10 33.11 -3.41 0.69
CA ALA A 10 32.17 -4.31 0.02
C ALA A 10 31.00 -4.76 0.91
N SER A 11 31.18 -4.75 2.24
CA SER A 11 30.11 -5.08 3.21
C SER A 11 29.19 -3.89 3.54
N ILE A 12 29.56 -2.67 3.13
CA ILE A 12 28.73 -1.46 3.24
C ILE A 12 27.84 -1.25 1.99
N ALA A 13 28.17 -1.89 0.87
CA ALA A 13 27.52 -1.65 -0.42
C ALA A 13 26.12 -2.28 -0.59
N CYS A 14 25.60 -3.00 0.42
CA CYS A 14 24.26 -3.59 0.37
C CYS A 14 23.39 -3.13 1.56
N ILE A 15 23.53 -1.85 1.95
CA ILE A 15 22.52 -1.23 2.80
C ILE A 15 21.38 -0.84 1.87
N GLY A 16 20.42 -1.75 1.68
CA GLY A 16 19.16 -1.43 1.02
C GLY A 16 18.59 -0.17 1.66
N GLN A 17 18.27 0.83 0.84
CA GLN A 17 17.76 2.10 1.34
C GLN A 17 16.39 1.85 1.98
N ALA A 18 16.23 2.22 3.25
CA ALA A 18 14.94 2.14 3.92
C ALA A 18 13.98 3.15 3.25
N LEU A 19 12.98 2.62 2.54
CA LEU A 19 11.91 3.37 1.90
C LEU A 19 10.79 3.72 2.88
N ASN A 20 10.12 4.84 2.61
CA ASN A 20 8.84 5.24 3.17
C ASN A 20 7.72 4.72 2.26
N ILE A 21 7.04 3.66 2.68
CA ILE A 21 6.04 2.96 1.88
C ILE A 21 4.64 3.25 2.41
N VAL A 22 3.76 3.73 1.55
CA VAL A 22 2.35 3.96 1.87
C VAL A 22 1.52 2.85 1.26
N ILE A 23 0.76 2.12 2.07
CA ILE A 23 -0.09 1.01 1.60
C ILE A 23 -1.56 1.37 1.80
N ALA A 24 -2.24 1.67 0.70
CA ALA A 24 -3.67 1.95 0.70
C ALA A 24 -4.49 0.66 0.75
N ALA A 25 -5.46 0.60 1.67
CA ALA A 25 -6.25 -0.60 1.97
C ALA A 25 -5.40 -1.79 2.48
N GLY A 26 -4.31 -1.48 3.18
CA GLY A 26 -3.34 -2.48 3.66
C GLY A 26 -3.81 -3.37 4.82
N THR A 27 -5.02 -3.19 5.35
CA THR A 27 -5.54 -4.01 6.46
C THR A 27 -6.03 -5.40 6.02
N GLY A 28 -6.11 -5.66 4.72
CA GLY A 28 -6.42 -6.99 4.19
C GLY A 28 -5.24 -7.97 4.27
N LYS A 29 -5.49 -9.25 3.93
CA LYS A 29 -4.49 -10.33 3.97
C LYS A 29 -3.19 -10.00 3.23
N VAL A 30 -3.31 -9.45 2.01
CA VAL A 30 -2.16 -9.05 1.19
C VAL A 30 -1.38 -7.93 1.86
N GLY A 31 -2.05 -6.85 2.26
CA GLY A 31 -1.39 -5.70 2.87
C GLY A 31 -0.68 -6.02 4.18
N ALA A 32 -1.31 -6.82 5.05
CA ALA A 32 -0.70 -7.26 6.31
C ALA A 32 0.51 -8.18 6.06
N SER A 33 0.40 -9.12 5.12
CA SER A 33 1.52 -10.00 4.74
C SER A 33 2.68 -9.22 4.13
N LEU A 34 2.37 -8.26 3.24
CA LEU A 34 3.36 -7.40 2.60
C LEU A 34 4.06 -6.50 3.63
N ALA A 35 3.31 -5.81 4.49
CA ALA A 35 3.88 -4.97 5.55
C ALA A 35 4.82 -5.77 6.48
N SER A 36 4.43 -7.00 6.84
CA SER A 36 5.29 -7.91 7.61
C SER A 36 6.59 -8.23 6.86
N GLN A 37 6.54 -8.49 5.55
CA GLN A 37 7.74 -8.80 4.76
C GLN A 37 8.66 -7.59 4.64
N LEU A 38 8.12 -6.43 4.28
CA LEU A 38 8.83 -5.16 4.16
C LEU A 38 9.53 -4.77 5.48
N HIS A 39 8.84 -4.95 6.61
CA HIS A 39 9.42 -4.72 7.93
C HIS A 39 10.58 -5.67 8.24
N ASN A 40 10.38 -6.98 8.01
CA ASN A 40 11.35 -7.99 8.43
C ASN A 40 12.60 -8.07 7.53
N GLN A 41 12.46 -7.79 6.23
CA GLN A 41 13.55 -7.95 5.27
C GLN A 41 14.40 -6.69 5.13
N GLN A 42 13.77 -5.52 5.05
CA GLN A 42 14.45 -4.27 4.67
C GLN A 42 14.23 -3.12 5.67
N LYS A 43 13.46 -3.36 6.75
CA LYS A 43 13.16 -2.38 7.80
C LYS A 43 12.62 -1.06 7.24
N HIS A 44 11.75 -1.16 6.24
CA HIS A 44 11.06 -0.01 5.65
C HIS A 44 10.10 0.65 6.66
N ASP A 45 9.94 1.96 6.52
CA ASP A 45 8.93 2.73 7.25
C ASP A 45 7.61 2.60 6.50
N ILE A 46 6.63 1.93 7.10
CA ILE A 46 5.41 1.52 6.42
C ILE A 46 4.23 2.25 7.07
N LYS A 47 3.44 2.92 6.24
CA LYS A 47 2.19 3.56 6.68
C LYS A 47 1.01 2.95 5.95
N ILE A 48 0.12 2.31 6.70
CA ILE A 48 -1.08 1.66 6.16
C ILE A 48 -2.26 2.63 6.26
N LEU A 49 -2.82 2.99 5.11
CA LEU A 49 -4.04 3.77 5.04
C LEU A 49 -5.25 2.85 5.25
N CYS A 50 -6.07 3.16 6.26
CA CYS A 50 -7.19 2.34 6.67
C CYS A 50 -8.39 3.18 7.08
N ARG A 51 -9.59 2.60 6.99
CA ARG A 51 -10.86 3.28 7.34
C ARG A 51 -10.89 3.82 8.76
N ASN A 52 -10.22 3.12 9.68
CA ASN A 52 -10.13 3.49 11.08
C ASN A 52 -8.95 2.77 11.74
N ALA A 53 -7.93 3.53 12.10
CA ALA A 53 -6.68 3.08 12.71
C ALA A 53 -6.92 2.50 14.10
N PHE A 54 -7.84 3.09 14.88
CA PHE A 54 -8.21 2.58 16.19
C PHE A 54 -8.88 1.20 16.08
N LEU A 55 -9.84 1.04 15.17
CA LEU A 55 -10.52 -0.25 14.95
C LEU A 55 -9.59 -1.28 14.32
N ALA A 56 -8.72 -0.87 13.40
CA ALA A 56 -7.75 -1.75 12.76
C ALA A 56 -6.66 -2.27 13.73
N SER A 57 -6.35 -1.50 14.79
CA SER A 57 -5.43 -1.92 15.86
C SER A 57 -6.11 -2.69 17.00
N ALA A 58 -7.42 -2.52 17.23
CA ALA A 58 -8.15 -3.17 18.33
C ALA A 58 -9.23 -4.17 17.84
N PRO A 59 -8.85 -5.38 17.39
CA PRO A 59 -9.75 -6.33 16.72
C PRO A 59 -10.89 -6.85 17.62
N ALA A 60 -10.73 -6.82 18.94
CA ALA A 60 -11.77 -7.22 19.90
C ALA A 60 -13.04 -6.34 19.85
N ARG A 61 -13.02 -5.25 19.07
CA ARG A 61 -14.11 -4.26 18.99
C ARG A 61 -14.82 -4.22 17.62
N VAL A 62 -14.56 -5.15 16.69
CA VAL A 62 -15.04 -5.04 15.30
C VAL A 62 -15.42 -6.38 14.65
N SER A 63 -16.33 -6.34 13.67
CA SER A 63 -16.66 -7.47 12.79
C SER A 63 -15.59 -7.67 11.70
N GLU A 64 -15.49 -8.88 11.15
CA GLU A 64 -14.58 -9.27 10.05
C GLU A 64 -14.58 -8.32 8.83
N ALA A 65 -15.62 -7.49 8.67
CA ALA A 65 -15.83 -6.63 7.53
C ALA A 65 -14.84 -5.45 7.40
N PHE A 66 -14.08 -5.09 8.44
CA PHE A 66 -13.22 -3.90 8.42
C PHE A 66 -11.75 -4.18 8.05
N GLY A 67 -11.34 -5.45 8.02
CA GLY A 67 -9.93 -5.83 7.95
C GLY A 67 -9.19 -5.46 9.23
N TRP A 68 -8.36 -6.36 9.76
CA TRP A 68 -7.67 -6.15 11.02
C TRP A 68 -6.19 -6.47 10.89
N ILE A 69 -5.38 -5.70 11.61
CA ILE A 69 -3.95 -5.96 11.77
C ILE A 69 -3.68 -6.32 13.23
N GLY A 70 -4.28 -5.56 14.15
CA GLY A 70 -4.23 -5.83 15.58
C GLY A 70 -2.97 -5.33 16.28
N GLU A 71 -3.12 -4.97 17.55
CA GLU A 71 -2.06 -4.43 18.40
C GLU A 71 -0.86 -5.37 18.49
N SER A 72 -1.09 -6.68 18.62
CA SER A 72 0.00 -7.66 18.63
C SER A 72 0.82 -7.65 17.34
N PHE A 73 0.23 -7.32 16.20
CA PHE A 73 1.00 -7.18 14.97
C PHE A 73 1.83 -5.90 15.01
N LEU A 74 1.23 -4.76 15.38
CA LEU A 74 1.93 -3.47 15.42
C LEU A 74 3.10 -3.51 16.40
N ASN A 75 2.93 -4.14 17.56
CA ASN A 75 4.00 -4.32 18.55
C ASN A 75 5.16 -5.21 18.04
N LYS A 76 4.92 -6.07 17.05
CA LYS A 76 5.96 -6.90 16.41
C LYS A 76 6.63 -6.23 15.21
N HIS A 77 6.03 -5.16 14.68
CA HIS A 77 6.48 -4.47 13.48
C HIS A 77 6.50 -2.95 13.77
N ASP A 78 7.51 -2.51 14.51
CA ASP A 78 7.62 -1.13 15.03
C ASP A 78 7.72 -0.04 13.95
N SER A 79 8.16 -0.39 12.74
CA SER A 79 8.16 0.50 11.57
C SER A 79 6.81 0.58 10.84
N VAL A 80 5.80 -0.19 11.27
CA VAL A 80 4.44 -0.17 10.69
C VAL A 80 3.54 0.72 11.53
N SER A 81 3.00 1.75 10.88
CA SER A 81 2.02 2.66 11.47
C SER A 81 0.70 2.64 10.69
N LEU A 82 -0.39 2.96 11.37
CA LEU A 82 -1.71 3.10 10.75
C LEU A 82 -2.04 4.58 10.58
N ARG A 83 -2.66 4.90 9.45
CA ARG A 83 -3.24 6.22 9.22
C ARG A 83 -4.66 6.09 8.70
N ASP A 84 -5.48 6.89 9.32
CA ASP A 84 -6.87 7.13 9.02
C ASP A 84 -7.06 7.67 7.60
N TRP A 85 -7.86 6.98 6.78
CA TRP A 85 -8.20 7.26 5.38
C TRP A 85 -9.62 6.79 5.03
N ASP A 86 -10.39 7.63 4.34
CA ASP A 86 -11.79 7.33 3.95
C ASP A 86 -11.93 6.07 3.08
N ALA A 87 -10.93 5.78 2.25
CA ALA A 87 -10.88 4.64 1.36
C ALA A 87 -12.12 4.51 0.45
N GLY A 88 -12.83 5.63 0.22
CA GLY A 88 -14.08 5.72 -0.55
C GLY A 88 -15.36 5.36 0.23
N ASP A 89 -15.29 5.02 1.51
CA ASP A 89 -16.51 4.71 2.26
C ASP A 89 -17.34 5.98 2.50
N LEU A 90 -18.52 6.05 1.87
CA LEU A 90 -19.47 7.18 2.00
C LEU A 90 -20.43 7.00 3.17
N LEU A 91 -20.24 6.00 4.04
CA LEU A 91 -21.05 5.89 5.26
C LEU A 91 -20.84 7.15 6.13
N ASP A 92 -21.89 7.96 6.19
CA ASP A 92 -22.07 9.34 6.67
C ASP A 92 -21.46 9.79 8.02
N ILE A 93 -20.62 9.03 8.74
CA ILE A 93 -20.31 9.35 10.14
C ILE A 93 -18.85 9.11 10.55
N VAL A 94 -17.88 9.52 9.72
CA VAL A 94 -16.55 9.95 10.24
C VAL A 94 -15.97 11.08 9.39
N GLY A 95 -16.76 12.15 9.22
CA GLY A 95 -16.29 13.51 8.95
C GLY A 95 -15.60 13.76 7.60
N CYS A 96 -16.15 14.73 6.87
CA CYS A 96 -15.46 15.49 5.82
C CYS A 96 -14.13 16.16 6.27
N ASP A 97 -13.72 15.95 7.54
CA ASP A 97 -12.59 16.53 8.26
C ASP A 97 -11.45 15.54 8.58
N TRP A 98 -11.39 14.34 7.98
CA TRP A 98 -10.13 13.56 7.93
C TRP A 98 -9.13 14.13 6.91
N MET A 99 -9.08 15.47 6.86
CA MET A 99 -8.11 16.28 6.15
C MET A 99 -6.72 16.05 6.75
N GLY A 100 -5.73 15.91 5.88
CA GLY A 100 -4.33 15.84 6.27
C GLY A 100 -3.66 14.49 6.12
N TRP A 101 -4.38 13.38 5.86
CA TRP A 101 -3.70 12.10 5.55
C TRP A 101 -2.80 12.28 4.32
N SER A 102 -3.27 12.99 3.29
CA SER A 102 -2.48 13.27 2.11
C SER A 102 -1.26 14.11 2.47
N ASP A 103 -1.45 15.18 3.23
CA ASP A 103 -0.40 16.17 3.53
C ASP A 103 0.65 15.65 4.55
N ASP A 104 0.30 14.70 5.42
CA ASP A 104 1.22 14.10 6.40
C ASP A 104 1.89 12.81 5.91
N THR A 105 1.34 12.17 4.87
CA THR A 105 1.77 10.85 4.41
C THR A 105 2.45 10.90 3.05
N LEU A 106 1.86 11.57 2.06
CA LEU A 106 2.34 11.51 0.68
C LEU A 106 3.63 12.29 0.40
N PRO A 107 3.90 13.46 1.01
CA PRO A 107 5.14 14.22 0.76
C PRO A 107 6.43 13.46 1.06
N LYS A 108 6.37 12.42 1.90
CA LYS A 108 7.52 11.60 2.29
C LYS A 108 7.54 10.23 1.62
N ALA A 109 6.50 9.87 0.87
CA ALA A 109 6.37 8.54 0.31
C ALA A 109 7.39 8.32 -0.82
N ASP A 110 8.22 7.29 -0.70
CA ASP A 110 9.04 6.81 -1.81
C ASP A 110 8.19 5.94 -2.75
N VAL A 111 7.27 5.17 -2.16
CA VAL A 111 6.35 4.28 -2.89
C VAL A 111 4.94 4.36 -2.30
N VAL A 112 3.95 4.42 -3.17
CA VAL A 112 2.53 4.28 -2.84
C VAL A 112 1.98 3.01 -3.48
N ILE A 113 1.49 2.11 -2.64
CA ILE A 113 0.95 0.80 -3.03
C ILE A 113 -0.55 0.83 -2.82
N ASN A 114 -1.32 0.73 -3.89
CA ASN A 114 -2.76 0.69 -3.87
C ASN A 114 -3.29 -0.75 -3.96
N LEU A 115 -3.85 -1.24 -2.85
CA LEU A 115 -4.46 -2.57 -2.74
C LEU A 115 -5.99 -2.48 -2.67
N VAL A 116 -6.59 -1.37 -3.11
CA VAL A 116 -8.04 -1.18 -3.06
C VAL A 116 -8.75 -2.19 -3.96
N GLY A 117 -9.38 -3.18 -3.33
CA GLY A 117 -10.20 -4.20 -4.01
C GLY A 117 -11.68 -3.85 -4.09
N GLY A 118 -12.50 -4.85 -4.46
CA GLY A 118 -13.96 -4.78 -4.48
C GLY A 118 -14.57 -4.07 -5.70
N TYR A 119 -13.87 -3.09 -6.26
CA TYR A 119 -14.23 -2.34 -7.47
C TYR A 119 -15.68 -1.84 -7.47
N THR A 120 -16.08 -1.24 -6.35
CA THR A 120 -17.26 -0.38 -6.30
C THR A 120 -16.89 1.01 -6.82
N GLU A 121 -17.88 1.83 -7.14
CA GLU A 121 -17.66 3.21 -7.61
C GLU A 121 -16.84 4.04 -6.60
N GLN A 122 -17.21 3.92 -5.33
CA GLN A 122 -16.51 4.48 -4.19
C GLN A 122 -15.01 4.14 -4.17
N ARG A 123 -14.68 2.87 -4.43
CA ARG A 123 -13.31 2.38 -4.41
C ARG A 123 -12.52 2.88 -5.62
N THR A 124 -13.18 3.09 -6.76
CA THR A 124 -12.58 3.77 -7.92
C THR A 124 -12.30 5.25 -7.61
N MET A 125 -13.23 5.97 -6.97
CA MET A 125 -12.98 7.35 -6.53
C MET A 125 -11.85 7.45 -5.50
N ALA A 126 -11.73 6.46 -4.61
CA ALA A 126 -10.63 6.40 -3.65
C ALA A 126 -9.27 6.25 -4.35
N CYS A 127 -9.21 5.43 -5.40
CA CYS A 127 -8.03 5.28 -6.25
C CYS A 127 -7.68 6.60 -6.96
N GLU A 128 -8.67 7.25 -7.59
CA GLU A 128 -8.49 8.55 -8.25
C GLU A 128 -7.93 9.59 -7.27
N ARG A 129 -8.55 9.71 -6.08
CA ARG A 129 -8.12 10.65 -5.04
C ARG A 129 -6.67 10.37 -4.60
N LEU A 130 -6.32 9.10 -4.38
CA LEU A 130 -4.96 8.71 -4.00
C LEU A 130 -3.93 9.14 -5.05
N ILE A 131 -4.20 8.82 -6.32
CA ILE A 131 -3.32 9.18 -7.44
C ILE A 131 -3.20 10.69 -7.56
N ARG A 132 -4.33 11.41 -7.58
CA ARG A 132 -4.38 12.86 -7.73
C ARG A 132 -3.61 13.58 -6.62
N GLU A 133 -3.82 13.20 -5.36
CA GLU A 133 -3.11 13.82 -4.24
C GLU A 133 -1.63 13.43 -4.24
N SER A 134 -1.27 12.20 -4.64
CA SER A 134 0.13 11.79 -4.74
C SER A 134 0.86 12.62 -5.79
N LEU A 135 0.26 12.85 -6.96
CA LEU A 135 0.86 13.69 -8.00
C LEU A 135 0.99 15.15 -7.59
N ARG A 136 0.02 15.67 -6.84
CA ARG A 136 0.05 17.03 -6.32
C ARG A 136 1.17 17.25 -5.30
N LEU A 137 1.36 16.28 -4.38
CA LEU A 137 2.23 16.45 -3.22
C LEU A 137 3.62 15.84 -3.39
N ASN A 138 3.73 14.77 -4.16
CA ASN A 138 4.97 14.02 -4.39
C ASN A 138 4.91 13.26 -5.74
N PRO A 139 5.09 13.97 -6.86
CA PRO A 139 5.03 13.36 -8.20
C PRO A 139 6.14 12.33 -8.46
N SER A 140 7.21 12.32 -7.66
CA SER A 140 8.29 11.34 -7.74
C SER A 140 7.99 10.01 -7.05
N ALA A 141 6.93 9.90 -6.25
CA ALA A 141 6.59 8.66 -5.56
C ALA A 141 6.17 7.58 -6.56
N LYS A 142 6.85 6.42 -6.53
CA LYS A 142 6.51 5.27 -7.37
C LYS A 142 5.11 4.78 -7.04
N GLN A 143 4.29 4.51 -8.05
CA GLN A 143 2.91 4.05 -7.85
C GLN A 143 2.80 2.58 -8.23
N ILE A 144 2.31 1.75 -7.30
CA ILE A 144 2.04 0.34 -7.57
C ILE A 144 0.57 0.09 -7.32
N LEU A 145 -0.18 -0.28 -8.35
CA LEU A 145 -1.57 -0.73 -8.21
C LEU A 145 -1.63 -2.24 -8.34
N LEU A 146 -2.17 -2.93 -7.33
CA LEU A 146 -2.45 -4.35 -7.41
C LEU A 146 -3.95 -4.57 -7.63
N SER A 147 -4.26 -5.19 -8.74
CA SER A 147 -5.62 -5.53 -9.15
C SER A 147 -5.86 -7.04 -9.13
N LEU A 148 -7.11 -7.47 -8.90
CA LEU A 148 -7.48 -8.88 -9.12
C LEU A 148 -7.45 -9.26 -10.60
N ASN A 149 -7.16 -10.53 -10.88
CA ASN A 149 -7.30 -11.12 -12.21
C ASN A 149 -8.76 -11.07 -12.70
N ASP A 150 -8.93 -10.99 -14.02
CA ASP A 150 -10.25 -10.87 -14.64
C ASP A 150 -11.15 -12.09 -14.36
N ASP A 151 -10.57 -13.27 -14.12
CA ASP A 151 -11.31 -14.49 -13.77
C ASP A 151 -11.93 -14.41 -12.35
N ASP A 152 -11.29 -13.69 -11.44
CA ASP A 152 -11.82 -13.41 -10.10
C ASP A 152 -12.88 -12.29 -10.12
N LEU A 153 -12.87 -11.46 -11.17
CA LEU A 153 -13.83 -10.38 -11.38
C LEU A 153 -15.04 -10.86 -12.19
N LYS A 154 -15.85 -11.72 -11.58
CA LYS A 154 -17.01 -12.37 -12.22
C LYS A 154 -18.08 -11.43 -12.82
N ILE A 155 -18.00 -10.13 -12.58
CA ILE A 155 -18.96 -9.11 -13.06
C ILE A 155 -18.23 -8.14 -13.99
N THR A 156 -18.72 -7.95 -15.21
CA THR A 156 -18.13 -7.05 -16.23
C THR A 156 -17.87 -5.65 -15.68
N LEU A 157 -18.83 -5.06 -14.96
CA LEU A 157 -18.67 -3.74 -14.34
C LEU A 157 -17.46 -3.66 -13.39
N LYS A 158 -17.12 -4.74 -12.69
CA LYS A 158 -15.92 -4.77 -11.82
C LYS A 158 -14.64 -4.83 -12.65
N LYS A 159 -14.64 -5.55 -13.78
CA LYS A 159 -13.52 -5.58 -14.72
C LYS A 159 -13.25 -4.20 -15.30
N ASP A 160 -14.31 -3.51 -15.73
CA ASP A 160 -14.21 -2.18 -16.33
C ASP A 160 -13.67 -1.17 -15.31
N ARG A 161 -14.15 -1.23 -14.06
CA ARG A 161 -13.63 -0.39 -12.98
C ARG A 161 -12.19 -0.69 -12.61
N ALA A 162 -11.79 -1.98 -12.60
CA ALA A 162 -10.39 -2.34 -12.39
C ALA A 162 -9.50 -1.76 -13.48
N LYS A 163 -9.90 -1.89 -14.75
CA LYS A 163 -9.20 -1.30 -15.89
C LYS A 163 -9.15 0.23 -15.80
N ALA A 164 -10.24 0.89 -15.40
CA ALA A 164 -10.24 2.33 -15.20
C ALA A 164 -9.20 2.77 -14.15
N CYS A 165 -9.07 2.05 -13.04
CA CYS A 165 -8.02 2.30 -12.05
C CYS A 165 -6.62 2.16 -12.63
N GLU A 166 -6.38 1.13 -13.46
CA GLU A 166 -5.08 0.93 -14.09
C GLU A 166 -4.74 2.01 -15.10
N GLU A 167 -5.69 2.40 -15.93
CA GLU A 167 -5.50 3.49 -16.88
C GLU A 167 -5.24 4.82 -16.15
N MET A 168 -5.88 5.08 -15.01
CA MET A 168 -5.55 6.25 -14.18
C MET A 168 -4.08 6.24 -13.75
N VAL A 169 -3.53 5.10 -13.32
CA VAL A 169 -2.10 5.02 -12.95
C VAL A 169 -1.22 5.21 -14.18
N LYS A 170 -1.48 4.50 -15.28
CA LYS A 170 -0.66 4.56 -16.50
C LYS A 170 -0.63 5.96 -17.12
N MET A 171 -1.76 6.67 -17.13
CA MET A 171 -1.87 7.98 -17.76
C MET A 171 -1.24 9.09 -16.91
N ASN A 172 -1.24 8.95 -15.59
CA ASN A 172 -0.88 10.06 -14.70
C ASN A 172 0.46 9.85 -13.98
N CYS A 173 0.96 8.62 -13.87
CA CYS A 173 2.14 8.29 -13.06
C CYS A 173 3.27 7.78 -13.94
N GLN A 174 4.35 8.54 -14.05
CA GLN A 174 5.51 8.20 -14.90
C GLN A 174 6.13 6.85 -14.50
N ASP A 175 6.29 6.62 -13.20
CA ASP A 175 6.83 5.37 -12.63
C ASP A 175 5.69 4.51 -12.03
N GLY A 176 4.61 4.35 -12.79
CA GLY A 176 3.45 3.55 -12.41
C GLY A 176 3.55 2.09 -12.84
N ASN A 177 3.38 1.15 -11.91
CA ASN A 177 3.25 -0.29 -12.18
C ASN A 177 1.83 -0.77 -11.86
N CYS A 178 1.16 -1.37 -12.83
CA CYS A 178 -0.10 -2.08 -12.63
C CYS A 178 0.16 -3.59 -12.62
N LEU A 179 -0.21 -4.23 -11.52
CA LEU A 179 -0.04 -5.67 -11.29
C LEU A 179 -1.41 -6.34 -11.23
N ARG A 180 -1.42 -7.63 -11.58
CA ARG A 180 -2.60 -8.49 -11.47
C ARG A 180 -2.26 -9.73 -10.66
N ALA A 181 -3.13 -10.12 -9.73
CA ALA A 181 -2.96 -11.31 -8.92
C ALA A 181 -4.28 -12.05 -8.68
N ASP A 182 -4.18 -13.33 -8.41
CA ASP A 182 -5.33 -14.15 -8.01
C ASP A 182 -5.79 -13.77 -6.59
N LEU A 183 -7.10 -13.82 -6.37
CA LEU A 183 -7.73 -13.46 -5.08
C LEU A 183 -7.15 -14.24 -3.89
N TYR A 184 -6.73 -15.49 -4.12
CA TYR A 184 -6.23 -16.38 -3.07
C TYR A 184 -4.70 -16.50 -3.05
N ASP A 185 -3.99 -15.96 -4.04
CA ASP A 185 -2.53 -16.02 -4.11
C ASP A 185 -1.86 -14.83 -3.41
N VAL A 186 -2.02 -14.78 -2.09
CA VAL A 186 -1.42 -13.73 -1.25
C VAL A 186 0.11 -13.69 -1.40
N LYS A 187 0.75 -14.85 -1.52
CA LYS A 187 2.21 -14.94 -1.61
C LYS A 187 2.70 -14.41 -2.95
N GLY A 188 2.10 -14.84 -4.06
CA GLY A 188 2.45 -14.34 -5.39
C GLY A 188 2.20 -12.84 -5.53
N ALA A 189 1.09 -12.33 -4.99
CA ALA A 189 0.82 -10.89 -4.93
C ALA A 189 1.95 -10.12 -4.22
N CYS A 190 2.36 -10.55 -3.02
CA CYS A 190 3.46 -9.94 -2.29
C CYS A 190 4.77 -10.03 -3.08
N SER A 191 5.10 -11.20 -3.65
CA SER A 191 6.35 -11.40 -4.41
C SER A 191 6.44 -10.48 -5.64
N GLN A 192 5.35 -10.27 -6.37
CA GLN A 192 5.34 -9.34 -7.51
C GLN A 192 5.68 -7.91 -7.08
N ILE A 193 5.12 -7.45 -5.95
CA ILE A 193 5.38 -6.12 -5.40
C ILE A 193 6.83 -6.02 -4.92
N MET A 194 7.32 -6.99 -4.15
CA MET A 194 8.70 -7.01 -3.66
C MET A 194 9.71 -6.93 -4.80
N ASN A 195 9.51 -7.68 -5.88
CA ASN A 195 10.40 -7.63 -7.05
C ASN A 195 10.50 -6.23 -7.67
N ILE A 196 9.43 -5.42 -7.61
CA ILE A 196 9.43 -4.04 -8.11
C ILE A 196 10.18 -3.11 -7.16
N LEU A 197 10.13 -3.39 -5.86
CA LEU A 197 10.84 -2.62 -4.83
C LEU A 197 12.34 -2.95 -4.83
N ASP A 198 12.70 -4.22 -4.99
CA ASP A 198 14.09 -4.69 -5.04
C ASP A 198 14.85 -4.21 -6.29
N SER A 199 14.13 -3.72 -7.30
CA SER A 199 14.71 -3.16 -8.52
C SER A 199 14.84 -1.63 -8.51
N MET A 200 14.48 -0.98 -7.39
CA MET A 200 14.70 0.45 -7.16
C MET A 200 16.08 0.70 -6.55
#